data_AF-A0A7Y2NVE0-F1
#
_entry.id   AF-A0A7Y2NVE0-F1
#
_cell.length_a   1.000
_cell.length_b   1.000
_cell.length_c   1.000
_cell.angle_alpha   90.00
_cell.angle_beta   90.00
_cell.angle_gamma   90.00
#
_symmetry.space_group_name_H-M   'P 1'
#
loop_
_entity.id
_entity.type
_entity.pdbx_description
1 polymer ?
#
loop_
_entity_poly.entity_id
_entity_poly.type
_entity_poly.pdbx_seq_one_letter_code
_entity_poly.pdbx_strand_id
1 'polypeptide(L)'
;MCHFVYIATPLTVSEVRSMLPVGLRADTLSTAEQRPFKQRHLDAYVVVRLLRGACSCDLVGERDPDRRADEADHRIRYRKMRCSRDQVIKALELHRRALEERPRPHGHWTRGFADFVAEHARNAGPTLYYRQFSPEPTSHASLPDGPPTTLTAAEVRANPEGWLPEDTLVFVEA
;
A
#
# COMPACT_ATOMS: atom_id res chain seq x y z
N MET A 1 -8.33 1.91 -10.73
CA MET A 1 -8.58 1.84 -9.28
C MET A 1 -7.26 2.07 -8.60
N CYS A 2 -7.28 2.65 -7.42
CA CYS A 2 -6.03 2.97 -6.77
C CYS A 2 -5.61 1.76 -5.96
N HIS A 3 -4.31 1.46 -5.97
CA HIS A 3 -3.77 0.60 -4.93
C HIS A 3 -3.68 1.38 -3.63
N PHE A 4 -3.97 0.69 -2.53
CA PHE A 4 -3.76 1.17 -1.18
C PHE A 4 -2.97 0.11 -0.41
N VAL A 5 -1.87 0.54 0.20
CA VAL A 5 -1.01 -0.32 1.01
C VAL A 5 -1.22 0.02 2.48
N TYR A 6 -1.47 -1.01 3.28
CA TYR A 6 -1.68 -0.91 4.71
C TYR A 6 -0.58 -1.68 5.42
N ILE A 7 -0.10 -1.13 6.54
CA ILE A 7 0.86 -1.80 7.41
C ILE A 7 0.31 -1.83 8.83
N ALA A 8 0.35 -2.99 9.48
CA ALA A 8 0.13 -3.13 10.90
C ALA A 8 1.49 -3.43 11.55
N THR A 9 1.92 -2.55 12.46
CA THR A 9 3.30 -2.49 12.96
C THR A 9 3.30 -2.25 14.47
N PRO A 10 4.29 -2.81 15.21
CA PRO A 10 4.49 -2.49 16.63
C PRO A 10 5.00 -1.06 16.87
N LEU A 11 5.43 -0.35 15.82
CA LEU A 11 5.86 1.05 15.93
C LEU A 11 4.69 2.04 16.07
N THR A 12 4.98 3.23 16.58
CA THR A 12 4.08 4.38 16.51
C THR A 12 4.04 4.97 15.10
N VAL A 13 2.99 5.75 14.79
CA VAL A 13 2.90 6.46 13.50
C VAL A 13 4.07 7.43 13.28
N SER A 14 4.60 8.03 14.35
CA SER A 14 5.72 8.97 14.27
C SER A 14 7.02 8.24 13.88
N GLU A 15 7.26 7.06 14.44
CA GLU A 15 8.40 6.20 14.08
C GLU A 15 8.27 5.67 12.66
N VAL A 16 7.08 5.24 12.23
CA VAL A 16 6.88 4.87 10.82
C VAL A 16 7.24 6.05 9.91
N ARG A 17 6.74 7.25 10.21
CA ARG A 17 6.98 8.45 9.39
C ARG A 17 8.45 8.85 9.33
N SER A 18 9.23 8.64 10.38
CA SER A 18 10.67 8.95 10.35
C SER A 18 11.47 7.97 9.47
N MET A 19 10.95 6.76 9.27
CA MET A 19 11.56 5.75 8.39
C MET A 19 11.13 5.85 6.93
N LEU A 20 10.04 6.57 6.63
CA LEU A 20 9.48 6.62 5.28
C LEU A 20 10.44 7.32 4.30
N PRO A 21 10.61 6.77 3.08
CA PRO A 21 11.24 7.48 1.98
C PRO A 21 10.58 8.84 1.73
N VAL A 22 11.41 9.85 1.41
CA VAL A 22 10.94 11.21 1.09
C VAL A 22 9.92 11.15 -0.05
N GLY A 23 8.70 11.63 0.19
CA GLY A 23 7.61 11.56 -0.79
C GLY A 23 6.47 10.64 -0.39
N LEU A 24 6.69 9.76 0.59
CA LEU A 24 5.64 8.91 1.15
C LEU A 24 5.02 9.55 2.41
N ARG A 25 3.78 9.16 2.67
CA ARG A 25 3.00 9.55 3.82
C ARG A 25 2.39 8.32 4.48
N ALA A 26 2.31 8.34 5.80
CA ALA A 26 1.53 7.38 6.58
C ALA A 26 0.33 8.09 7.21
N ASP A 27 -0.87 7.64 6.85
CA ASP A 27 -2.13 8.07 7.45
C ASP A 27 -2.65 6.98 8.39
N THR A 28 -2.94 7.32 9.64
CA THR A 28 -3.55 6.39 10.59
C THR A 28 -5.00 6.08 10.19
N LEU A 29 -5.39 4.81 10.27
CA LEU A 29 -6.78 4.40 10.05
C LEU A 29 -7.66 4.69 11.27
N SER A 30 -8.98 4.75 11.06
CA SER A 30 -9.93 4.81 12.18
C SER A 30 -9.85 3.54 13.05
N THR A 31 -10.25 3.62 14.32
CA THR A 31 -10.24 2.46 15.23
C THR A 31 -11.02 1.26 14.69
N ALA A 32 -12.11 1.51 13.96
CA ALA A 32 -12.91 0.45 13.34
C ALA A 32 -12.13 -0.27 12.23
N GLU A 33 -11.41 0.48 11.39
CA GLU A 33 -10.60 -0.06 10.30
C GLU A 33 -9.29 -0.71 10.79
N GLN A 34 -8.74 -0.30 11.94
CA GLN A 34 -7.55 -0.94 12.50
C GLN A 34 -7.84 -2.34 13.07
N ARG A 35 -9.06 -2.56 13.57
CA ARG A 35 -9.43 -3.77 14.32
C ARG A 35 -9.15 -5.08 13.56
N PRO A 36 -9.53 -5.25 12.29
CA PRO A 36 -9.26 -6.48 11.55
C PRO A 36 -7.77 -6.80 11.46
N PHE A 37 -6.92 -5.79 11.27
CA PHE A 37 -5.47 -5.99 11.19
C PHE A 37 -4.86 -6.37 12.54
N LYS A 38 -5.27 -5.69 13.62
CA LYS A 38 -4.78 -5.99 14.98
C LYS A 38 -5.19 -7.38 15.46
N GLN A 39 -6.29 -7.92 14.94
CA GLN A 39 -6.67 -9.32 15.20
C GLN A 39 -5.76 -10.32 14.47
N ARG A 40 -5.12 -9.91 13.38
CA ARG A 40 -4.16 -10.74 12.62
C ARG A 40 -2.72 -10.56 13.08
N HIS A 41 -2.38 -9.43 13.68
CA HIS A 41 -1.08 -9.16 14.27
C HIS A 41 -1.26 -8.48 15.64
N LEU A 42 -1.20 -9.30 16.70
CA LEU A 42 -1.55 -8.89 18.05
C LEU A 42 -0.59 -7.85 18.64
N ASP A 43 0.66 -7.84 18.19
CA ASP A 43 1.69 -6.89 18.63
C ASP A 43 1.60 -5.54 17.89
N ALA A 44 0.68 -5.41 16.92
CA ALA A 44 0.51 -4.16 16.17
C ALA A 44 0.02 -3.02 17.08
N TYR A 45 0.88 -2.03 17.30
CA TYR A 45 0.54 -0.80 17.99
C TYR A 45 -0.36 0.09 17.13
N VAL A 46 -0.08 0.19 15.84
CA VAL A 46 -0.84 1.03 14.89
C VAL A 46 -1.03 0.33 13.55
N VAL A 47 -2.10 0.70 12.86
CA VAL A 47 -2.25 0.42 11.43
C VAL A 47 -2.23 1.74 10.68
N VAL A 48 -1.39 1.85 9.65
CA VAL A 48 -1.31 3.03 8.81
C VAL A 48 -1.42 2.65 7.33
N ARG A 49 -2.00 3.57 6.56
CA ARG A 49 -2.06 3.51 5.11
C ARG A 49 -0.89 4.30 4.54
N LEU A 50 -0.08 3.65 3.72
CA LEU A 50 1.08 4.24 3.05
C LEU A 50 0.67 4.81 1.71
N LEU A 51 0.93 6.11 1.50
CA LEU A 51 0.50 6.82 0.30
C LEU A 51 1.65 7.58 -0.33
N ARG A 52 1.67 7.59 -1.67
CA ARG A 52 2.36 8.59 -2.48
C ARG A 52 1.29 9.54 -3.03
N GLY A 53 1.21 10.73 -2.42
CA GLY A 53 0.10 11.65 -2.64
C GLY A 53 -1.23 11.08 -2.13
N ALA A 54 -2.10 10.68 -3.04
CA ALA A 54 -3.45 10.18 -2.74
C ALA A 54 -3.64 8.66 -2.90
N CYS A 55 -2.66 7.92 -3.44
CA CYS A 55 -2.72 6.46 -3.61
C CYS A 55 -1.36 5.78 -3.43
N SER A 56 -1.31 4.46 -3.52
CA SER A 56 -0.11 3.64 -3.36
C SER A 56 0.32 2.96 -4.67
N CYS A 57 -0.22 3.37 -5.83
CA CYS A 57 0.02 2.69 -7.11
C CYS A 57 1.52 2.53 -7.41
N ASP A 58 2.31 3.58 -7.18
CA ASP A 58 3.76 3.55 -7.45
C ASP A 58 4.55 2.64 -6.49
N LEU A 59 3.97 2.23 -5.35
CA LEU A 59 4.65 1.37 -4.38
C LEU A 59 4.66 -0.10 -4.81
N VAL A 60 3.68 -0.50 -5.63
CA VAL A 60 3.39 -1.90 -5.94
C VAL A 60 3.42 -2.22 -7.44
N GLY A 61 3.78 -1.22 -8.24
CA GLY A 61 3.93 -1.34 -9.68
C GLY A 61 4.41 -0.03 -10.29
N GLU A 62 5.11 -0.15 -11.41
CA GLU A 62 5.47 1.03 -12.19
C GLU A 62 4.26 1.57 -12.94
N ARG A 63 4.11 2.89 -12.93
CA ARG A 63 3.10 3.55 -13.76
C ARG A 63 3.54 3.57 -15.21
N ASP A 64 2.61 3.25 -16.10
CA ASP A 64 2.78 3.45 -17.53
C ASP A 64 3.16 4.92 -17.81
N PRO A 65 4.22 5.19 -18.59
CA PRO A 65 4.57 6.55 -18.99
C PRO A 65 3.44 7.24 -19.77
N ASP A 66 2.62 6.48 -20.52
CA ASP A 66 1.39 6.98 -21.12
C ASP A 66 0.27 7.02 -20.08
N ARG A 67 0.05 8.22 -19.53
CA ARG A 67 -1.03 8.50 -18.57
C ARG A 67 -2.41 8.07 -19.09
N ARG A 68 -2.66 8.11 -20.40
CA ARG A 68 -3.95 7.72 -20.97
C ARG A 68 -4.12 6.20 -20.93
N ALA A 69 -3.06 5.45 -21.22
CA ALA A 69 -3.05 3.99 -21.11
C ALA A 69 -3.24 3.55 -19.65
N ASP A 70 -2.53 4.18 -18.71
CA ASP A 70 -2.67 3.94 -17.27
C ASP A 70 -4.12 4.17 -16.79
N GLU A 71 -4.72 5.32 -17.15
CA GLU A 71 -6.11 5.60 -16.80
C GLU A 71 -7.11 4.66 -17.49
N ALA A 72 -6.83 4.23 -18.73
CA ALA A 72 -7.68 3.30 -19.46
C ALA A 72 -7.70 1.92 -18.77
N ASP A 73 -6.55 1.41 -18.33
CA ASP A 73 -6.48 0.18 -17.53
C ASP A 73 -7.28 0.32 -16.23
N HIS A 74 -7.11 1.45 -15.53
CA HIS A 74 -7.86 1.73 -14.31
C HIS A 74 -9.37 1.71 -14.58
N ARG A 75 -9.85 2.32 -15.66
CA ARG A 75 -11.26 2.31 -16.11
C ARG A 75 -11.77 0.90 -16.40
N ILE A 76 -10.98 0.07 -17.08
CA ILE A 76 -11.34 -1.33 -17.36
C ILE A 76 -11.55 -2.08 -16.05
N ARG A 77 -10.62 -1.95 -15.09
CA ARG A 77 -10.74 -2.62 -13.79
C ARG A 77 -11.93 -2.10 -12.97
N TYR A 78 -12.20 -0.79 -12.94
CA TYR A 78 -13.39 -0.23 -12.26
C TYR A 78 -14.70 -0.82 -12.80
N ARG A 79 -14.80 -0.99 -14.12
CA ARG A 79 -15.98 -1.59 -14.74
C ARG A 79 -16.16 -3.06 -14.33
N LYS A 80 -15.07 -3.83 -14.26
CA LYS A 80 -15.10 -5.22 -13.78
C LYS A 80 -15.58 -5.32 -12.33
N MET A 81 -15.24 -4.34 -11.50
CA MET A 81 -15.73 -4.23 -10.11
C MET A 81 -17.13 -3.62 -9.96
N ARG A 82 -17.82 -3.34 -11.09
CA ARG A 82 -19.17 -2.76 -11.11
C ARG A 82 -19.28 -1.43 -10.35
N CYS A 83 -18.19 -0.65 -10.29
CA CYS A 83 -18.23 0.69 -9.70
C CYS A 83 -19.19 1.59 -10.48
N SER A 84 -19.90 2.46 -9.77
CA SER A 84 -20.70 3.51 -10.40
C SER A 84 -19.81 4.50 -11.14
N ARG A 85 -20.37 5.21 -12.12
CA ARG A 85 -19.65 6.24 -12.87
C ARG A 85 -19.01 7.28 -11.95
N ASP A 86 -19.71 7.71 -10.91
CA ASP A 86 -19.24 8.72 -9.97
C ASP A 86 -18.05 8.20 -9.14
N GLN A 87 -18.12 6.94 -8.71
CA GLN A 87 -16.99 6.28 -8.05
C GLN A 87 -15.76 6.23 -8.97
N VAL A 88 -15.94 5.90 -10.25
CA VAL A 88 -14.84 5.89 -11.23
C VAL A 88 -14.23 7.28 -11.41
N ILE A 89 -15.06 8.32 -11.55
CA ILE A 89 -14.59 9.71 -11.73
C ILE A 89 -13.76 10.14 -10.52
N LYS A 90 -14.32 10.02 -9.32
CA LYS A 90 -13.66 10.38 -8.06
C LYS A 90 -12.33 9.65 -7.88
N ALA A 91 -12.31 8.35 -8.18
CA ALA A 91 -11.12 7.53 -8.02
C ALA A 91 -10.02 7.84 -9.05
N LEU A 92 -10.39 8.24 -10.28
CA LEU A 92 -9.44 8.74 -11.28
C LEU A 92 -8.90 10.13 -10.92
N GLU A 93 -9.72 11.01 -10.34
CA GLU A 93 -9.26 12.30 -9.84
C GLU A 93 -8.22 12.14 -8.72
N LEU A 94 -8.47 11.22 -7.78
CA LEU A 94 -7.48 10.84 -6.75
C LEU A 94 -6.16 10.37 -7.39
N HIS A 95 -6.26 9.48 -8.39
CA HIS A 95 -5.10 8.95 -9.09
C HIS A 95 -4.26 10.05 -9.79
N ARG A 96 -4.94 11.03 -10.40
CA ARG A 96 -4.30 12.18 -11.06
C ARG A 96 -3.60 13.11 -10.08
N ARG A 97 -4.24 13.45 -8.95
CA ARG A 97 -3.63 14.31 -7.92
C ARG A 97 -2.32 13.69 -7.41
N ALA A 98 -2.27 12.38 -7.24
CA ALA A 98 -1.04 11.68 -6.88
C ALA A 98 0.10 11.85 -7.91
N LEU A 99 -0.21 12.07 -9.20
CA LEU A 99 0.79 12.34 -10.24
C LEU A 99 1.33 13.77 -10.20
N GLU A 100 0.50 14.73 -9.82
CA GLU A 100 0.84 16.15 -9.81
C GLU A 100 1.75 16.52 -8.64
N GLU A 101 1.68 15.76 -7.54
CA GLU A 101 2.24 16.24 -6.29
C GLU A 101 3.77 16.20 -6.16
N ARG A 102 4.55 15.30 -6.81
CA ARG A 102 6.04 15.27 -6.62
C ARG A 102 6.85 14.66 -7.78
N PRO A 103 8.09 15.15 -8.02
CA PRO A 103 9.03 14.53 -8.96
C PRO A 103 9.31 13.08 -8.57
N ARG A 104 9.44 12.21 -9.58
CA ARG A 104 9.91 10.82 -9.38
C ARG A 104 11.35 10.91 -8.83
N PRO A 105 11.70 10.21 -7.74
CA PRO A 105 13.10 10.01 -7.38
C PRO A 105 13.86 9.43 -8.58
N HIS A 106 15.18 9.63 -8.64
CA HIS A 106 16.02 8.89 -9.58
C HIS A 106 15.95 7.39 -9.20
N GLY A 107 15.04 6.65 -9.84
CA GLY A 107 14.82 5.22 -9.59
C GLY A 107 13.33 4.81 -9.58
N HIS A 108 13.13 3.53 -9.29
CA HIS A 108 11.83 2.86 -9.25
C HIS A 108 11.30 2.83 -7.81
N TRP A 109 10.10 3.36 -7.59
CA TRP A 109 9.49 3.44 -6.26
C TRP A 109 9.28 2.08 -5.60
N THR A 110 9.01 1.06 -6.40
CA THR A 110 8.90 -0.34 -5.98
C THR A 110 10.16 -0.80 -5.24
N ARG A 111 11.35 -0.47 -5.76
CA ARG A 111 12.62 -0.78 -5.11
C ARG A 111 12.84 0.01 -3.82
N GLY A 112 12.62 1.33 -3.84
CA GLY A 112 12.75 2.17 -2.64
C GLY A 112 11.77 1.75 -1.54
N PHE A 113 10.58 1.28 -1.92
CA PHE A 113 9.61 0.73 -1.00
C PHE A 113 10.05 -0.63 -0.42
N ALA A 114 10.57 -1.54 -1.25
CA ALA A 114 11.13 -2.80 -0.78
C ALA A 114 12.30 -2.59 0.20
N ASP A 115 13.17 -1.62 -0.06
CA ASP A 115 14.26 -1.25 0.85
C ASP A 115 13.74 -0.71 2.18
N PHE A 116 12.70 0.14 2.15
CA PHE A 116 11.99 0.58 3.35
C PHE A 116 11.39 -0.60 4.12
N VAL A 117 10.72 -1.54 3.46
CA VAL A 117 10.12 -2.70 4.13
C VAL A 117 11.17 -3.56 4.81
N ALA A 118 12.30 -3.80 4.13
CA ALA A 118 13.40 -4.55 4.70
C ALA A 118 14.08 -3.82 5.87
N GLU A 119 14.18 -2.49 5.83
CA GLU A 119 14.64 -1.69 6.97
C GLU A 119 13.64 -1.72 8.12
N HIS A 120 12.35 -1.57 7.81
CA HIS A 120 11.26 -1.60 8.77
C HIS A 120 11.23 -2.93 9.52
N ALA A 121 11.31 -4.07 8.84
CA ALA A 121 11.34 -5.39 9.47
C ALA A 121 12.51 -5.56 10.45
N ARG A 122 13.69 -4.98 10.14
CA ARG A 122 14.86 -5.03 11.03
C ARG A 122 14.71 -4.18 12.29
N ASN A 123 14.04 -3.04 12.21
CA ASN A 123 13.93 -2.10 13.35
C ASN A 123 12.65 -2.30 14.17
N ALA A 124 11.54 -2.63 13.52
CA ALA A 124 10.24 -2.84 14.16
C ALA A 124 10.06 -4.29 14.63
N GLY A 125 10.75 -5.24 14.00
CA GLY A 125 10.41 -6.65 14.06
C GLY A 125 9.30 -7.03 13.08
N PRO A 126 8.66 -8.19 13.29
CA PRO A 126 7.68 -8.72 12.34
C PRO A 126 6.52 -7.76 12.10
N THR A 127 6.19 -7.52 10.83
CA THR A 127 5.19 -6.52 10.42
C THR A 127 4.24 -7.10 9.38
N LEU A 128 2.94 -6.81 9.49
CA LEU A 128 1.94 -7.25 8.55
C LEU A 128 1.67 -6.18 7.47
N TYR A 129 1.74 -6.58 6.21
CA TYR A 129 1.47 -5.77 5.03
C TYR A 129 0.24 -6.30 4.29
N TYR A 130 -0.52 -5.38 3.71
CA TYR A 130 -1.68 -5.70 2.88
C TYR A 130 -1.81 -4.71 1.73
N ARG A 131 -2.03 -5.22 0.52
CA ARG A 131 -2.34 -4.42 -0.66
C ARG A 131 -3.78 -4.67 -1.08
N GLN A 132 -4.52 -3.59 -1.19
CA GLN A 132 -5.89 -3.60 -1.70
C GLN A 132 -5.96 -2.77 -2.99
N PHE A 133 -6.88 -3.13 -3.87
CA PHE A 133 -7.24 -2.31 -5.02
C PHE A 133 -8.69 -1.85 -4.89
N SER A 134 -8.89 -0.53 -4.77
CA SER A 134 -10.18 0.03 -4.38
C SER A 134 -10.44 1.38 -5.06
N PRO A 135 -11.71 1.77 -5.27
CA PRO A 135 -12.03 3.13 -5.70
C PRO A 135 -11.85 4.17 -4.59
N GLU A 136 -11.82 3.74 -3.33
CA GLU A 136 -11.72 4.62 -2.17
C GLU A 136 -10.61 4.15 -1.23
N PRO A 137 -9.97 5.08 -0.50
CA PRO A 137 -8.84 4.73 0.37
C PRO A 137 -9.25 3.96 1.63
N THR A 138 -10.54 3.76 1.85
CA THR A 138 -11.12 3.04 3.00
C THR A 138 -10.78 1.55 2.93
N SER A 139 -10.26 1.00 4.03
CA SER A 139 -10.04 -0.45 4.12
C SER A 139 -11.38 -1.18 4.05
N HIS A 140 -11.41 -2.36 3.42
CA HIS A 140 -12.58 -3.24 3.55
C HIS A 140 -12.82 -3.61 5.02
N ALA A 141 -14.09 -3.86 5.36
CA ALA A 141 -14.47 -4.33 6.69
C ALA A 141 -13.90 -5.71 7.03
N SER A 142 -13.48 -6.47 6.02
CA SER A 142 -12.94 -7.83 6.15
C SER A 142 -11.65 -7.99 5.37
N LEU A 143 -10.61 -8.45 6.06
CA LEU A 143 -9.36 -8.94 5.45
C LEU A 143 -9.59 -10.35 4.87
N PRO A 144 -8.76 -10.79 3.90
CA PRO A 144 -8.88 -12.14 3.35
C PRO A 144 -8.81 -13.22 4.44
N ASP A 145 -9.61 -14.27 4.26
CA ASP A 145 -9.60 -15.43 5.13
C ASP A 145 -8.36 -16.29 4.86
N GLY A 146 -7.73 -16.79 5.93
CA GLY A 146 -6.50 -17.59 5.86
C GLY A 146 -5.30 -16.94 6.55
N PRO A 147 -4.24 -17.72 6.82
CA PRO A 147 -3.03 -17.23 7.46
C PRO A 147 -2.25 -16.27 6.53
N PRO A 148 -1.55 -15.27 7.08
CA PRO A 148 -0.60 -14.47 6.31
C PRO A 148 0.49 -15.33 5.68
N THR A 149 0.94 -14.96 4.49
CA THR A 149 2.16 -15.51 3.90
C THR A 149 3.36 -14.85 4.57
N THR A 150 4.29 -15.63 5.11
CA THR A 150 5.51 -15.08 5.71
C THR A 150 6.62 -14.96 4.68
N LEU A 151 7.28 -13.81 4.64
CA LEU A 151 8.47 -13.53 3.84
C LEU A 151 9.57 -12.92 4.72
N THR A 152 10.81 -13.10 4.31
CA THR A 152 11.97 -12.43 4.89
C THR A 152 12.24 -11.09 4.19
N ALA A 153 12.94 -10.18 4.87
CA ALA A 153 13.40 -8.91 4.32
C ALA A 153 14.27 -9.12 3.06
N ALA A 154 15.03 -10.22 3.01
CA ALA A 154 15.83 -10.59 1.84
C ALA A 154 14.96 -10.95 0.62
N GLU A 155 13.88 -11.71 0.82
CA GLU A 155 12.94 -12.07 -0.25
C GLU A 155 12.21 -10.84 -0.80
N VAL A 156 11.83 -9.91 0.07
CA VAL A 156 11.22 -8.63 -0.33
C VAL A 156 12.17 -7.83 -1.24
N ARG A 157 13.46 -7.72 -0.87
CA ARG A 157 14.46 -7.04 -1.71
C ARG A 157 14.75 -7.76 -3.03
N ALA A 158 14.69 -9.08 -3.05
CA ALA A 158 14.91 -9.89 -4.24
C ALA A 158 13.77 -9.75 -5.27
N ASN A 159 12.55 -9.40 -4.82
CA ASN A 159 11.37 -9.27 -5.68
C ASN A 159 10.56 -7.99 -5.37
N PRO A 160 11.10 -6.79 -5.66
CA PRO A 160 10.51 -5.52 -5.24
C PRO A 160 9.12 -5.23 -5.84
N GLU A 161 8.75 -5.85 -6.95
CA GLU A 161 7.45 -5.65 -7.62
C GLU A 161 6.41 -6.73 -7.27
N GLY A 162 6.85 -7.93 -6.88
CA GLY A 162 5.99 -9.09 -6.73
C GLY A 162 5.78 -9.58 -5.29
N TRP A 163 6.53 -9.06 -4.31
CA TRP A 163 6.48 -9.56 -2.93
C TRP A 163 5.13 -9.27 -2.23
N LEU A 164 4.35 -8.28 -2.71
CA LEU A 164 3.06 -7.91 -2.15
C LEU A 164 1.92 -8.06 -3.17
N PRO A 165 1.38 -9.29 -3.33
CA PRO A 165 0.22 -9.54 -4.17
C PRO A 165 -1.02 -8.77 -3.68
N GLU A 166 -1.92 -8.48 -4.62
CA GLU A 166 -3.24 -7.92 -4.29
C GLU A 166 -4.04 -8.91 -3.45
N ASP A 167 -4.78 -8.39 -2.47
CA ASP A 167 -5.67 -9.13 -1.58
C ASP A 167 -5.02 -10.28 -0.82
N THR A 168 -3.71 -10.16 -0.56
CA THR A 168 -2.93 -11.12 0.22
C THR A 168 -2.31 -10.46 1.44
N LEU A 169 -2.45 -11.10 2.60
CA LEU A 169 -1.77 -10.70 3.83
C LEU A 169 -0.33 -11.23 3.80
N VAL A 170 0.65 -10.34 3.93
CA VAL A 170 2.07 -10.70 3.92
C VAL A 170 2.70 -10.27 5.23
N PHE A 171 3.29 -11.21 5.96
CA PHE A 171 4.07 -10.94 7.16
C PHE A 171 5.54 -10.86 6.77
N VAL A 172 6.22 -9.77 7.11
CA VAL A 172 7.64 -9.60 6.80
C VAL A 172 8.46 -9.62 8.08
N GLU A 173 9.44 -10.51 8.09
CA GLU A 173 10.41 -10.70 9.17
C GLU A 173 11.81 -10.28 8.71
N ALA A 174 12.73 -10.06 9.66
CA ALA A 174 14.07 -9.53 9.40
C ALA A 174 14.96 -10.46 8.57
#